data_AF-A0A847DJE3-F1
#
_entry.id   AF-A0A847DJE3-F1
#
_cell.length_a   1.000
_cell.length_b   1.000
_cell.length_c   1.000
_cell.angle_alpha   90.00
_cell.angle_beta   90.00
_cell.angle_gamma   90.00
#
_symmetry.space_group_name_H-M   'P 1'
#
loop_
_entity.id
_entity.type
_entity.pdbx_description
1 polymer ?
#
loop_
_entity_poly.entity_id
_entity_poly.type
_entity_poly.pdbx_seq_one_letter_code
_entity_poly.pdbx_strand_id
1 'polypeptide(L)'
;MLVLIAVFLYFSFNLPSGAVTETVGIIESVGGIPKKYGPTKIIASVRLNDGSIIQAHVLPGAIAQKERVAHIRILRRFLSGTKVYEVYRTEQGKCINNQAQLL
;
A
#
# COMPACT_ATOMS: atom_id res chain seq x y z
N MET A 1 -1.42 0.64 41.28
CA MET A 1 -2.34 1.41 40.42
C MET A 1 -1.60 2.15 39.29
N LEU A 2 -0.56 2.96 39.58
CA LEU A 2 0.24 3.67 38.57
C LEU A 2 0.87 2.77 37.49
N VAL A 3 1.34 1.57 37.86
CA VAL A 3 1.95 0.63 36.90
C VAL A 3 0.95 0.14 35.85
N LEU A 4 -0.30 -0.12 36.25
CA LEU A 4 -1.36 -0.52 35.33
C LEU A 4 -1.71 0.59 34.33
N ILE A 5 -1.71 1.84 34.78
CA ILE A 5 -1.94 3.01 33.91
C ILE A 5 -0.79 3.17 32.92
N ALA A 6 0.46 3.00 33.37
CA ALA A 6 1.63 3.08 32.49
C ALA A 6 1.63 1.97 31.43
N VAL A 7 1.28 0.73 31.80
CA VAL A 7 1.15 -0.39 30.87
C VAL A 7 -0.01 -0.16 29.89
N PHE A 8 -1.17 0.31 30.38
CA PHE A 8 -2.32 0.61 29.53
C PHE A 8 -2.04 1.72 28.53
N LEU A 9 -1.35 2.79 28.95
CA LEU A 9 -0.90 3.86 28.06
C LEU A 9 0.15 3.33 27.07
N TYR A 10 1.09 2.50 27.51
CA TYR A 10 2.10 1.88 26.63
C TYR A 10 1.46 1.03 25.53
N PHE A 11 0.42 0.24 25.86
CA PHE A 11 -0.36 -0.49 24.88
C PHE A 11 -1.16 0.44 23.96
N SER A 12 -1.78 1.49 24.50
CA SER A 12 -2.57 2.46 23.73
C SER A 12 -1.74 3.24 22.72
N PHE A 13 -0.49 3.59 23.06
CA PHE A 13 0.44 4.27 22.15
C PHE A 13 1.11 3.35 21.13
N ASN A 14 1.20 2.04 21.41
CA ASN A 14 1.77 1.06 20.48
C ASN A 14 0.73 0.40 19.56
N LEU A 15 -0.57 0.65 19.78
CA LEU A 15 -1.59 0.22 18.84
C LEU A 15 -1.48 1.08 17.57
N PRO A 16 -1.46 0.47 16.38
CA PRO A 16 -1.53 1.20 15.11
C PRO A 16 -2.95 1.77 14.94
N SER A 17 -3.29 2.81 15.71
CA SER A 17 -4.55 3.57 15.59
C SER A 17 -4.46 4.66 14.52
N GLY A 18 -3.51 4.53 13.58
CA GLY A 18 -3.33 5.49 12.51
C GLY A 18 -4.53 5.45 11.56
N ALA A 19 -4.98 6.63 11.13
CA ALA A 19 -6.00 6.74 10.09
C ALA A 19 -5.58 5.88 8.88
N VAL A 20 -6.38 4.86 8.60
CA VAL A 20 -6.23 4.02 7.42
C VAL A 20 -6.98 4.74 6.30
N THR A 21 -6.25 5.35 5.38
CA THR A 21 -6.85 5.95 4.19
C THR A 21 -6.70 4.97 3.04
N GLU A 22 -7.77 4.74 2.28
CA GLU A 22 -7.72 3.90 1.09
C GLU A 22 -7.75 4.79 -0.15
N THR A 23 -6.95 4.43 -1.15
CA THR A 23 -6.90 5.10 -2.44
C THR A 23 -6.74 4.08 -3.56
N VAL A 24 -6.98 4.52 -4.78
CA VAL A 24 -6.89 3.70 -5.98
C VAL A 24 -5.85 4.31 -6.91
N GLY A 25 -5.06 3.47 -7.56
CA GLY A 25 -4.08 3.90 -8.56
C GLY A 25 -3.77 2.82 -9.57
N ILE A 26 -2.96 3.17 -10.56
CA ILE A 26 -2.56 2.29 -11.66
C ILE A 26 -1.11 1.86 -11.45
N ILE A 27 -0.84 0.56 -11.48
CA ILE A 27 0.52 0.04 -11.33
C ILE A 27 1.31 0.33 -12.61
N GLU A 28 2.41 1.06 -12.50
CA GLU A 28 3.31 1.36 -13.61
C GLU A 28 4.45 0.36 -13.76
N SER A 29 4.91 -0.18 -12.64
CA SER A 29 5.99 -1.16 -12.61
C SER A 29 5.93 -2.00 -11.34
N VAL A 30 6.48 -3.20 -11.40
CA VAL A 30 6.60 -4.11 -10.27
C VAL A 30 8.05 -4.55 -10.17
N GLY A 31 8.65 -4.36 -9.01
CA GLY A 31 9.99 -4.78 -8.66
C GLY A 31 10.00 -5.73 -7.47
N GLY A 32 11.00 -6.60 -7.41
CA GLY A 32 11.24 -7.46 -6.26
C GLY A 32 12.57 -7.07 -5.60
N ILE A 33 12.54 -6.79 -4.30
CA ILE A 33 13.76 -6.70 -3.50
C ILE A 33 13.98 -8.05 -2.83
N PRO A 34 15.00 -8.82 -3.25
CA PRO A 34 15.34 -10.06 -2.58
C PRO A 34 15.77 -9.73 -1.14
N LYS A 35 15.13 -10.38 -0.17
CA LYS A 35 15.55 -10.28 1.23
C LYS A 35 16.56 -11.39 1.52
N LYS A 36 17.56 -11.08 2.36
CA LYS A 36 18.57 -12.03 2.83
C LYS A 36 17.95 -13.24 3.56
N TYR A 37 16.77 -13.05 4.17
CA TYR A 37 15.96 -14.10 4.79
C TYR A 37 14.47 -13.79 4.61
N GLY A 38 13.67 -14.81 4.28
CA GLY A 38 12.21 -14.71 4.09
C GLY A 38 11.77 -14.42 2.64
N PRO A 39 10.45 -14.27 2.41
CA PRO A 39 9.91 -14.06 1.07
C PRO A 39 10.40 -12.73 0.47
N THR A 40 10.65 -12.76 -0.84
CA THR A 40 11.02 -11.57 -1.63
C THR A 40 10.00 -10.46 -1.40
N LYS A 41 10.51 -9.27 -1.06
CA LYS A 41 9.67 -8.11 -0.83
C LYS A 41 9.26 -7.54 -2.19
N ILE A 42 7.99 -7.68 -2.56
CA ILE A 42 7.48 -7.15 -3.83
C ILE A 42 7.04 -5.71 -3.61
N ILE A 43 7.54 -4.80 -4.47
CA ILE A 43 7.22 -3.37 -4.44
C ILE A 43 6.64 -3.01 -5.81
N ALA A 44 5.50 -2.34 -5.82
CA ALA A 44 4.89 -1.80 -7.01
C ALA A 44 5.04 -0.27 -7.02
N SER A 45 5.39 0.30 -8.17
CA SER A 45 5.26 1.74 -8.40
C SER A 45 3.84 1.98 -8.90
N VAL A 46 3.09 2.83 -8.22
CA VAL A 46 1.68 3.08 -8.50
C VAL A 46 1.48 4.56 -8.76
N ARG A 47 0.87 4.89 -9.91
CA ARG A 47 0.42 6.24 -10.23
C ARG A 47 -0.97 6.45 -9.65
N LEU A 48 -1.10 7.46 -8.79
CA LEU A 48 -2.36 7.88 -8.19
C LEU A 48 -3.14 8.81 -9.13
N ASN A 49 -4.41 9.05 -8.81
CA ASN A 49 -5.29 9.94 -9.59
C ASN A 49 -4.83 11.41 -9.62
N ASP A 50 -4.04 11.84 -8.63
CA ASP A 50 -3.42 13.17 -8.59
C ASP A 50 -2.17 13.26 -9.49
N GLY A 51 -1.82 12.18 -10.20
CA GLY A 51 -0.64 12.08 -11.06
C GLY A 51 0.64 11.74 -10.32
N SER A 52 0.62 11.67 -8.98
CA SER A 52 1.80 11.30 -8.20
C SER A 52 2.14 9.82 -8.34
N ILE A 53 3.44 9.49 -8.29
CA ILE A 53 3.92 8.11 -8.34
C ILE A 53 4.44 7.74 -6.95
N ILE A 54 3.87 6.70 -6.38
CA ILE A 54 4.25 6.18 -5.06
C ILE A 54 4.80 4.77 -5.16
N GLN A 55 5.69 4.41 -4.24
CA GLN A 55 6.13 3.03 -4.07
C GLN A 55 5.30 2.36 -2.97
N ALA A 56 4.57 1.33 -3.35
CA ALA A 56 3.68 0.58 -2.46
C ALA A 56 4.17 -0.86 -2.31
N HIS A 57 4.12 -1.37 -1.09
CA HIS A 57 4.46 -2.75 -0.78
C HIS A 57 3.30 -3.66 -1.17
N VAL A 58 3.56 -4.73 -1.92
CA VAL A 58 2.51 -5.65 -2.34
C VAL A 58 2.32 -6.71 -1.26
N LEU A 59 1.12 -6.78 -0.69
CA LEU A 59 0.80 -7.76 0.33
C LEU A 59 0.79 -9.19 -0.26
N PRO A 60 1.16 -10.21 0.53
CA PRO A 60 1.06 -11.60 0.09
C PRO A 60 -0.38 -11.91 -0.33
N GLY A 61 -0.57 -12.41 -1.56
CA GLY A 61 -1.89 -12.70 -2.13
C GLY A 61 -2.46 -11.61 -3.04
N ALA A 62 -1.90 -10.39 -3.03
CA ALA A 62 -2.22 -9.37 -4.02
C ALA A 62 -1.41 -9.61 -5.31
N ILE A 63 -2.08 -9.59 -6.47
CA ILE A 63 -1.44 -9.79 -7.77
C ILE A 63 -1.08 -8.43 -8.36
N ALA A 64 0.14 -7.96 -8.15
CA ALA A 64 0.61 -6.72 -8.78
C ALA A 64 1.05 -7.00 -10.23
N GLN A 65 0.37 -6.38 -11.19
CA GLN A 65 0.74 -6.42 -12.62
C GLN A 65 0.70 -5.00 -13.19
N LYS A 66 1.56 -4.76 -14.18
CA LYS A 66 1.61 -3.51 -14.92
C LYS A 66 0.26 -3.17 -15.55
N GLU A 67 -0.09 -1.88 -15.58
CA GLU A 67 -1.32 -1.34 -16.19
C GLU A 67 -2.63 -1.87 -15.58
N ARG A 68 -2.57 -2.34 -14.33
CA ARG A 68 -3.76 -2.72 -13.57
C ARG A 68 -4.09 -1.72 -12.48
N VAL A 69 -5.39 -1.64 -12.19
CA VAL A 69 -5.92 -0.90 -11.05
C VAL A 69 -5.60 -1.65 -9.76
N ALA A 70 -5.02 -0.92 -8.82
CA ALA A 70 -4.64 -1.41 -7.50
C ALA A 70 -5.30 -0.56 -6.40
N HIS A 71 -5.83 -1.26 -5.40
CA HIS A 71 -6.30 -0.66 -4.16
C HIS A 71 -5.13 -0.59 -3.19
N ILE A 72 -4.88 0.63 -2.74
CA ILE A 72 -3.74 0.98 -1.92
C ILE A 72 -4.27 1.42 -0.57
N ARG A 73 -3.76 0.78 0.47
CA ARG A 73 -3.97 1.18 1.85
C ARG A 73 -2.80 2.05 2.30
N ILE A 74 -3.11 3.23 2.82
CA ILE A 74 -2.15 4.17 3.38
C ILE A 74 -2.22 4.04 4.89
N LEU A 75 -1.14 3.50 5.48
CA LEU A 75 -0.96 3.36 6.91
C LEU A 75 -0.08 4.50 7.41
N ARG A 76 -0.60 5.33 8.31
CA ARG A 76 0.21 6.35 8.99
C ARG A 76 0.75 5.77 10.29
N ARG A 77 2.08 5.64 10.41
CA ARG A 77 2.70 5.28 11.70
C ARG A 77 2.54 6.45 12.65
N PHE A 78 1.80 6.25 13.74
CA PHE A 78 1.47 7.31 14.70
C PHE A 78 2.72 7.95 15.31
N LEU A 79 3.74 7.14 15.62
CA LEU A 79 4.98 7.59 16.26
C LEU A 79 5.98 8.28 15.31
N SER A 80 6.06 7.87 14.04
CA SER A 80 7.05 8.43 13.10
C SER A 80 6.45 9.39 12.08
N GLY A 81 5.12 9.51 12.02
CA GLY A 81 4.40 10.26 10.98
C GLY A 81 4.55 9.70 9.57
N THR A 82 5.36 8.65 9.39
CA THR A 82 5.68 8.07 8.08
C THR A 82 4.45 7.38 7.49
N LYS A 83 4.18 7.68 6.21
CA LYS A 83 3.15 7.00 5.42
C LYS A 83 3.75 5.73 4.82
N VAL A 84 3.10 4.61 5.05
CA VAL A 84 3.40 3.33 4.41
C VAL A 84 2.26 3.02 3.45
N TYR A 85 2.61 2.74 2.21
CA TYR A 85 1.64 2.41 1.16
C TYR A 85 1.67 0.90 0.92
N GLU A 86 0.52 0.25 0.95
CA GLU A 86 0.38 -1.19 0.77
C GLU A 86 -0.68 -1.50 -0.28
N VAL A 87 -0.31 -2.28 -1.31
CA VAL A 87 -1.27 -2.84 -2.26
C VAL A 87 -1.86 -4.09 -1.64
N TYR A 88 -3.15 -4.06 -1.33
CA TYR A 88 -3.85 -5.20 -0.71
C TYR A 88 -4.80 -5.93 -1.66
N ARG A 89 -5.26 -5.25 -2.70
CA ARG A 89 -6.13 -5.84 -3.73
C ARG A 89 -5.78 -5.23 -5.08
N THR A 90 -5.84 -6.04 -6.11
CA THR A 90 -5.79 -5.59 -7.50
C THR A 90 -7.04 -6.07 -8.20
N GLU A 91 -7.64 -5.20 -9.00
CA GLU A 91 -8.78 -5.59 -9.81
C GLU A 91 -8.29 -6.45 -10.98
N GLN A 92 -9.06 -7.47 -11.35
CA GLN A 92 -8.73 -8.34 -12.48
C GLN A 92 -9.05 -7.71 -13.84
N GLY A 93 -9.45 -6.44 -13.89
CA GLY A 93 -9.62 -5.67 -15.10
C GLY A 93 -8.29 -5.11 -15.62
N LYS A 94 -7.94 -5.42 -16.87
CA LYS A 94 -6.96 -4.62 -17.62
C LYS A 94 -7.55 -3.21 -17.76
N CYS A 95 -6.78 -2.15 -17.52
CA CYS A 95 -7.19 -0.82 -17.99
C CYS A 95 -7.21 -0.88 -19.52
N ILE A 96 -8.35 -1.23 -20.10
CA ILE A 96 -8.55 -1.17 -21.55
C ILE A 96 -8.61 0.32 -21.86
N ASN A 97 -7.48 0.85 -22.34
CA ASN A 97 -7.42 2.19 -22.91
C ASN A 97 -8.40 2.22 -24.09
N ASN A 98 -9.62 2.67 -23.83
CA ASN A 98 -10.67 2.80 -24.83
C ASN A 98 -10.47 4.10 -25.63
N GLN A 99 -9.27 4.27 -26.20
CA GLN A 99 -8.91 5.41 -27.07
C GLN A 99 -8.80 5.01 -28.55
N ALA A 100 -9.40 3.89 -28.98
CA ALA A 100 -9.28 3.41 -30.36
C ALA A 100 -10.60 2.99 -31.02
N GLN A 101 -11.71 3.66 -30.70
CA GLN A 101 -12.98 3.48 -31.44
C GLN A 101 -13.69 4.82 -31.66
N LEU A 102 -13.05 5.70 -32.44
CA LEU A 102 -13.70 6.83 -33.13
C LEU A 102 -12.86 7.13 -34.39
N LEU A 103 -12.96 6.23 -35.37
CA LEU A 103 -12.68 6.49 -36.78
C LEU A 103 -13.86 5.98 -37.58
#